data_AF-A0A955YT25-F1
#
_entry.id   AF-A0A955YT25-F1
#
_cell.length_a   1.000
_cell.length_b   1.000
_cell.length_c   1.000
_cell.angle_alpha   90.00
_cell.angle_beta   90.00
_cell.angle_gamma   90.00
#
_symmetry.space_group_name_H-M   'P 1'
#
loop_
_entity.id
_entity.type
_entity.pdbx_description
1 polymer ?
#
loop_
_entity_poly.entity_id
_entity_poly.type
_entity_poly.pdbx_seq_one_letter_code
_entity_poly.pdbx_strand_id
1 'polypeptide(L)'
;MRRPAWRDQDRFTQLRIILRRPPSYGHRIASGLAVIRRYFSVRGTRARVERLIRLGYVEEPPSHWQLLLAGHHQMLGTASEETKLFYRAQGIPFTFHNLRRFLAEPSTMMDAVGLFSDRDSIIHHIFQTFHRHPLYDFQLLRMFEDGPEELARQATALVDGTHPLQHLFDNLIEDPDYHPRLLTQVREFVENPDIPPLPIVYDHDDDPYLWMAMEQFATLGGYLRYAGRIEATPGDVLRALLGEIWKATLGRLFPGPRFRIDERYCDREIVDKYLPRQSKDTTSSTPSPT
;
A
#
# COMPACT_ATOMS: atom_id res chain seq x y z
N MET A 1 -22.57 -13.22 6.34
CA MET A 1 -21.43 -13.02 5.42
C MET A 1 -21.05 -14.35 4.83
N ARG A 2 -20.79 -14.40 3.51
CA ARG A 2 -20.21 -15.60 2.89
C ARG A 2 -18.80 -15.81 3.42
N ARG A 3 -18.35 -17.06 3.51
CA ARG A 3 -16.96 -17.38 3.87
C ARG A 3 -16.09 -17.37 2.61
N PRO A 4 -14.81 -16.96 2.68
CA PRO A 4 -13.91 -17.05 1.55
C PRO A 4 -13.62 -18.52 1.20
N ALA A 5 -13.49 -18.81 -0.09
CA ALA A 5 -13.42 -20.17 -0.64
C ALA A 5 -12.26 -21.00 -0.06
N TRP A 6 -11.18 -20.35 0.35
CA TRP A 6 -9.99 -21.00 0.93
C TRP A 6 -10.14 -21.36 2.41
N ARG A 7 -11.14 -20.84 3.14
CA ARG A 7 -11.23 -20.98 4.60
C ARG A 7 -11.43 -22.43 5.06
N ASP A 8 -12.17 -23.21 4.27
CA ASP A 8 -12.49 -24.59 4.59
C ASP A 8 -11.51 -25.59 3.92
N GLN A 9 -10.50 -25.09 3.21
CA GLN A 9 -9.47 -25.91 2.55
C GLN A 9 -8.26 -26.10 3.45
N ASP A 10 -7.63 -27.27 3.38
CA ASP A 10 -6.34 -27.49 4.04
C ASP A 10 -5.19 -26.73 3.34
N ARG A 11 -4.09 -26.52 4.07
CA ARG A 11 -2.94 -25.74 3.58
C ARG A 11 -2.30 -26.31 2.31
N PHE A 12 -2.29 -27.63 2.15
CA PHE A 12 -1.71 -28.29 0.99
C PHE A 12 -2.58 -28.06 -0.24
N THR A 13 -3.90 -28.17 -0.10
CA THR A 13 -4.86 -27.83 -1.16
C THR A 13 -4.70 -26.38 -1.61
N GLN A 14 -4.62 -25.43 -0.66
CA GLN A 14 -4.42 -24.02 -0.97
C GLN A 14 -3.12 -23.78 -1.75
N LEU A 15 -2.00 -24.37 -1.32
CA LEU A 15 -0.72 -24.26 -2.03
C LEU A 15 -0.79 -24.88 -3.43
N ARG A 16 -1.43 -26.04 -3.57
CA ARG A 16 -1.56 -26.72 -4.86
C ARG A 16 -2.35 -25.88 -5.86
N ILE A 17 -3.37 -25.13 -5.42
CA ILE A 17 -4.12 -24.21 -6.28
C ILE A 17 -3.21 -23.08 -6.76
N ILE A 18 -2.47 -22.43 -5.86
CA ILE A 18 -1.53 -21.34 -6.19
C ILE A 18 -0.41 -21.80 -7.15
N LEU A 19 0.01 -23.05 -7.02
CA LEU A 19 1.07 -23.65 -7.83
C LEU A 19 0.57 -24.31 -9.12
N ARG A 20 -0.75 -24.53 -9.30
CA ARG A 20 -1.30 -25.13 -10.53
C ARG A 20 -1.49 -24.09 -11.64
N ARG A 21 -0.56 -24.11 -12.62
CA ARG A 21 -0.71 -23.60 -14.00
C ARG A 21 -0.91 -22.05 -14.13
N PRO A 22 -0.88 -21.48 -15.36
CA PRO A 22 -0.06 -20.31 -15.69
C PRO A 22 -0.49 -18.98 -15.04
N PRO A 23 0.43 -18.01 -14.87
CA PRO A 23 1.66 -17.86 -15.66
C PRO A 23 2.71 -18.94 -15.39
N SER A 24 3.50 -19.30 -16.41
CA SER A 24 4.63 -20.21 -16.22
C SER A 24 5.55 -19.64 -15.13
N TYR A 25 6.21 -20.51 -14.37
CA TYR A 25 7.14 -20.09 -13.30
C TYR A 25 8.18 -19.05 -13.81
N GLY A 26 8.57 -19.15 -15.08
CA GLY A 26 9.43 -18.19 -15.76
C GLY A 26 8.84 -16.77 -15.85
N HIS A 27 7.53 -16.63 -16.05
CA HIS A 27 6.87 -15.32 -16.02
C HIS A 27 6.95 -14.69 -14.63
N ARG A 28 6.63 -15.46 -13.57
CA ARG A 28 6.70 -14.96 -12.17
C ARG A 28 8.10 -14.47 -11.80
N ILE A 29 9.13 -15.22 -12.19
CA ILE A 29 10.54 -14.81 -12.01
C ILE A 29 10.85 -13.56 -12.84
N ALA A 30 10.46 -13.53 -14.11
CA ALA A 30 10.71 -12.39 -14.99
C ALA A 30 10.05 -11.12 -14.48
N SER A 31 8.80 -11.19 -13.99
CA SER A 31 8.07 -10.08 -13.38
C SER A 31 8.77 -9.59 -12.12
N GLY A 32 9.20 -10.49 -11.22
CA GLY A 32 9.98 -10.11 -10.04
C GLY A 32 11.31 -9.44 -10.38
N LEU A 33 12.06 -9.98 -11.34
CA LEU A 33 13.31 -9.38 -11.83
C LEU A 33 13.07 -8.02 -12.51
N ALA A 34 11.94 -7.86 -13.19
CA ALA A 34 11.57 -6.58 -13.80
C ALA A 34 11.30 -5.51 -12.73
N VAL A 35 10.63 -5.86 -11.63
CA VAL A 35 10.46 -4.95 -10.49
C VAL A 35 11.82 -4.54 -9.92
N ILE A 36 12.70 -5.50 -9.63
CA ILE A 36 14.07 -5.22 -9.14
C ILE A 36 14.81 -4.28 -10.10
N ARG A 37 14.76 -4.54 -11.41
CA ARG A 37 15.38 -3.67 -12.41
C ARG A 37 14.79 -2.26 -12.40
N ARG A 38 13.47 -2.12 -12.21
CA ARG A 38 12.79 -0.81 -12.17
C ARG A 38 13.12 -0.03 -10.91
N TYR A 39 13.34 -0.69 -9.77
CA TYR A 39 13.87 -0.06 -8.55
C TYR A 39 15.17 0.73 -8.80
N PHE A 40 16.00 0.26 -9.75
CA PHE A 40 17.24 0.93 -10.15
C PHE A 40 17.12 1.78 -11.42
N SER A 41 15.93 1.84 -12.05
CA SER A 41 15.69 2.55 -13.32
C SER A 41 15.08 3.93 -13.11
N VAL A 42 15.92 4.93 -12.88
CA VAL A 42 15.49 6.32 -12.64
C VAL A 42 14.64 6.89 -13.79
N ARG A 43 14.98 6.57 -15.06
CA ARG A 43 14.28 7.12 -16.23
C ARG A 43 12.83 6.66 -16.34
N GLY A 44 12.56 5.39 -16.05
CA GLY A 44 11.20 4.82 -16.16
C GLY A 44 10.26 5.37 -15.09
N THR A 45 10.74 5.43 -13.84
CA THR A 45 10.00 6.02 -12.73
C THR A 45 9.74 7.50 -12.96
N ARG A 46 10.71 8.24 -13.51
CA ARG A 46 10.56 9.66 -13.80
C ARG A 46 9.41 9.96 -14.77
N ALA A 47 9.29 9.23 -15.88
CA ALA A 47 8.20 9.45 -16.84
C ALA A 47 6.80 9.23 -16.22
N ARG A 48 6.69 8.27 -15.30
CA ARG A 48 5.45 8.00 -14.55
C ARG A 48 5.11 9.14 -13.59
N VAL A 49 6.09 9.60 -12.82
CA VAL A 49 5.93 10.74 -11.90
C VAL A 49 5.59 12.02 -12.68
N GLU A 50 6.24 12.27 -13.82
CA GLU A 50 5.92 13.41 -14.69
C GLU A 50 4.49 13.37 -15.22
N ARG A 51 3.95 12.18 -15.52
CA ARG A 51 2.53 12.04 -15.84
C ARG A 51 1.65 12.40 -14.65
N LEU A 52 1.97 11.91 -13.46
CA LEU A 52 1.20 12.21 -12.25
C LEU A 52 1.20 13.70 -11.90
N ILE A 53 2.30 14.41 -12.18
CA ILE A 53 2.38 15.87 -12.07
C ILE A 53 1.43 16.54 -13.07
N ARG A 54 1.44 16.11 -14.34
CA ARG A 54 0.51 16.65 -15.36
C ARG A 54 -0.96 16.41 -15.01
N LEU A 55 -1.24 15.38 -14.22
CA LEU A 55 -2.58 15.07 -13.71
C LEU A 55 -2.91 15.82 -12.41
N GLY A 56 -2.00 16.61 -11.86
CA GLY A 56 -2.24 17.45 -10.69
C GLY A 56 -2.07 16.77 -9.33
N TYR A 57 -1.48 15.58 -9.26
CA TYR A 57 -1.29 14.88 -7.97
C TYR A 57 -0.22 15.52 -7.07
N VAL A 58 0.77 16.17 -7.68
CA VAL A 58 1.85 16.88 -6.97
C VAL A 58 2.40 17.98 -7.88
N GLU A 59 2.82 19.10 -7.30
CA GLU A 59 3.37 20.24 -8.03
C GLU A 59 4.83 20.00 -8.46
N GLU A 60 5.64 19.45 -7.54
CA GLU A 60 7.07 19.20 -7.76
C GLU A 60 7.38 17.69 -7.71
N PRO A 61 8.25 17.17 -8.61
CA PRO A 61 8.64 15.77 -8.61
C PRO A 61 9.52 15.43 -7.41
N PRO A 62 9.14 14.45 -6.56
CA PRO A 62 10.08 13.88 -5.61
C PRO A 62 11.23 13.19 -6.36
N SER A 63 12.43 13.28 -5.82
CA SER A 63 13.58 12.53 -6.30
C SER A 63 13.39 11.02 -6.13
N HIS A 64 14.15 10.23 -6.87
CA HIS A 64 14.09 8.76 -6.79
C HIS A 64 14.33 8.23 -5.36
N TRP A 65 15.26 8.83 -4.61
CA TRP A 65 15.57 8.41 -3.24
C TRP A 65 14.48 8.80 -2.25
N GLN A 66 13.85 9.97 -2.45
CA GLN A 66 12.67 10.39 -1.70
C GLN A 66 11.52 9.39 -1.88
N LEU A 67 11.27 8.94 -3.11
CA LEU A 67 10.26 7.92 -3.38
C LEU A 67 10.60 6.59 -2.69
N LEU A 68 11.86 6.14 -2.74
CA LEU A 68 12.22 4.87 -2.09
C LEU A 68 12.10 4.94 -0.57
N LEU A 69 12.51 6.05 0.04
CA LEU A 69 12.44 6.22 1.50
C LEU A 69 11.00 6.44 1.97
N ALA A 70 10.20 7.22 1.24
CA ALA A 70 8.77 7.36 1.50
C ALA A 70 8.03 6.01 1.40
N GLY A 71 8.40 5.18 0.43
CA GLY A 71 7.85 3.84 0.29
C GLY A 71 8.14 2.93 1.47
N HIS A 72 9.36 2.99 1.98
CA HIS A 72 9.73 2.31 3.22
C HIS A 72 8.91 2.83 4.41
N HIS A 73 8.71 4.15 4.51
CA HIS A 73 7.88 4.76 5.55
C HIS A 73 6.41 4.33 5.48
N GLN A 74 5.81 4.27 4.28
CA GLN A 74 4.44 3.80 4.09
C GLN A 74 4.29 2.33 4.47
N MET A 75 5.24 1.48 4.05
CA MET A 75 5.24 0.05 4.38
C MET A 75 5.24 -0.19 5.90
N LEU A 76 6.13 0.50 6.62
CA LEU A 76 6.27 0.32 8.06
C LEU A 76 5.20 1.04 8.87
N GLY A 77 4.76 2.22 8.40
CA GLY A 77 3.85 3.09 9.11
C GLY A 77 2.37 2.73 8.98
N THR A 78 1.97 2.11 7.86
CA THR A 78 0.55 1.81 7.60
C THR A 78 0.35 0.38 7.11
N ALA A 79 0.91 0.04 5.95
CA ALA A 79 0.52 -1.16 5.21
C ALA A 79 0.73 -2.45 6.02
N SER A 80 1.86 -2.56 6.73
CA SER A 80 2.17 -3.77 7.51
C SER A 80 1.40 -3.87 8.83
N GLU A 81 1.22 -2.76 9.55
CA GLU A 81 0.55 -2.77 10.86
C GLU A 81 -0.97 -2.88 10.72
N GLU A 82 -1.58 -2.12 9.80
CA GLU A 82 -3.01 -2.20 9.49
C GLU A 82 -3.41 -3.61 9.03
N THR A 83 -2.65 -4.19 8.10
CA THR A 83 -2.91 -5.55 7.60
C THR A 83 -2.81 -6.59 8.72
N LYS A 84 -1.84 -6.47 9.64
CA LYS A 84 -1.72 -7.37 10.78
C LYS A 84 -2.91 -7.26 11.73
N LEU A 85 -3.39 -6.05 12.00
CA LEU A 85 -4.57 -5.82 12.84
C LEU A 85 -5.82 -6.41 12.19
N PHE A 86 -6.03 -6.15 10.90
CA PHE A 86 -7.13 -6.69 10.11
C PHE A 86 -7.12 -8.23 10.08
N TYR A 87 -5.98 -8.85 9.75
CA TYR A 87 -5.86 -10.31 9.71
C TYR A 87 -6.07 -10.94 11.09
N ARG A 88 -5.58 -10.30 12.17
CA ARG A 88 -5.81 -10.78 13.53
C ARG A 88 -7.31 -10.78 13.87
N ALA A 89 -8.03 -9.70 13.54
CA ALA A 89 -9.46 -9.59 13.78
C ALA A 89 -10.27 -10.65 13.02
N GLN A 90 -9.81 -11.09 11.85
CA GLN A 90 -10.50 -12.09 11.02
C GLN A 90 -10.03 -13.54 11.22
N GLY A 91 -9.00 -13.75 12.05
CA GLY A 91 -8.38 -15.05 12.26
C GLY A 91 -7.57 -15.55 11.05
N ILE A 92 -7.02 -14.65 10.24
CA ILE A 92 -6.25 -14.98 9.05
C ILE A 92 -4.77 -15.15 9.42
N PRO A 93 -4.14 -16.31 9.14
CA PRO A 93 -2.74 -16.53 9.48
C PRO A 93 -1.81 -15.67 8.60
N PHE A 94 -1.32 -14.55 9.16
CA PHE A 94 -0.54 -13.53 8.43
C PHE A 94 0.60 -14.11 7.56
N THR A 95 1.49 -14.91 8.16
CA THR A 95 2.66 -15.44 7.44
C THR A 95 2.26 -16.38 6.31
N PHE A 96 1.33 -17.30 6.58
CA PHE A 96 0.94 -18.29 5.57
C PHE A 96 0.13 -17.65 4.44
N HIS A 97 -0.73 -16.69 4.76
CA HIS A 97 -1.50 -15.96 3.77
C HIS A 97 -0.58 -15.16 2.83
N ASN A 98 0.36 -14.39 3.39
CA ASN A 98 1.33 -13.62 2.59
C ASN A 98 2.28 -14.50 1.78
N LEU A 99 2.68 -15.67 2.31
CA LEU A 99 3.45 -16.64 1.53
C LEU A 99 2.68 -17.10 0.29
N ARG A 100 1.37 -17.38 0.41
CA ARG A 100 0.54 -17.77 -0.75
C ARG A 100 0.45 -16.66 -1.79
N ARG A 101 0.26 -15.41 -1.36
CA ARG A 101 0.25 -14.24 -2.25
C ARG A 101 1.58 -14.10 -3.00
N PHE A 102 2.70 -14.20 -2.27
CA PHE A 102 4.04 -14.11 -2.86
C PHE A 102 4.27 -15.23 -3.89
N LEU A 103 3.88 -16.46 -3.58
CA LEU A 103 4.02 -17.59 -4.50
C LEU A 103 3.12 -17.45 -5.73
N ALA A 104 1.95 -16.80 -5.60
CA ALA A 104 1.02 -16.57 -6.69
C ALA A 104 1.58 -15.57 -7.70
N GLU A 105 1.98 -14.39 -7.24
CA GLU A 105 2.62 -13.36 -8.06
C GLU A 105 3.59 -12.52 -7.22
N PRO A 106 4.90 -12.84 -7.24
CA PRO A 106 5.90 -12.13 -6.43
C PRO A 106 5.90 -10.61 -6.68
N SER A 107 5.67 -10.17 -7.91
CA SER A 107 5.75 -8.74 -8.27
C SER A 107 4.78 -7.87 -7.46
N THR A 108 3.60 -8.41 -7.13
CA THR A 108 2.55 -7.72 -6.35
C THR A 108 2.94 -7.40 -4.90
N MET A 109 4.01 -8.02 -4.40
CA MET A 109 4.48 -7.87 -3.01
C MET A 109 5.88 -7.25 -2.92
N MET A 110 6.61 -7.18 -4.04
CA MET A 110 7.98 -6.66 -4.09
C MET A 110 8.05 -5.14 -4.17
N ASP A 111 7.00 -4.51 -4.69
CA ASP A 111 6.86 -3.05 -4.70
C ASP A 111 5.54 -2.66 -4.06
N ALA A 112 5.59 -2.42 -2.76
CA ALA A 112 4.40 -2.14 -1.99
C ALA A 112 3.85 -0.71 -2.11
N VAL A 113 4.60 0.17 -2.79
CA VAL A 113 4.11 1.51 -3.17
C VAL A 113 3.44 1.45 -4.54
N GLY A 114 3.86 0.50 -5.37
CA GLY A 114 3.37 0.25 -6.71
C GLY A 114 3.97 1.17 -7.80
N LEU A 115 4.77 2.18 -7.45
CA LEU A 115 5.39 3.10 -8.42
C LEU A 115 6.38 2.43 -9.39
N PHE A 116 6.97 1.31 -9.01
CA PHE A 116 7.93 0.52 -9.79
C PHE A 116 7.26 -0.70 -10.45
N SER A 117 6.03 -1.01 -10.09
CA SER A 117 5.21 -2.07 -10.68
C SER A 117 4.75 -1.72 -12.08
N ASP A 118 4.49 -2.72 -12.92
CA ASP A 118 3.71 -2.50 -14.14
C ASP A 118 2.22 -2.47 -13.83
N ARG A 119 1.44 -2.03 -14.81
CA ARG A 119 -0.02 -1.86 -14.71
C ARG A 119 -0.69 -3.15 -14.21
N ASP A 120 -0.36 -4.28 -14.83
CA ASP A 120 -0.98 -5.56 -14.50
C ASP A 120 -0.57 -6.04 -13.10
N SER A 121 0.67 -5.80 -12.66
CA SER A 121 1.08 -6.11 -11.28
C SER A 121 0.28 -5.31 -10.24
N ILE A 122 -0.02 -4.04 -10.50
CA ILE A 122 -0.88 -3.23 -9.60
C ILE A 122 -2.31 -3.76 -9.62
N ILE A 123 -2.86 -4.05 -10.80
CA ILE A 123 -4.21 -4.61 -10.92
C ILE A 123 -4.32 -5.95 -10.18
N HIS A 124 -3.35 -6.84 -10.36
CA HIS A 124 -3.31 -8.12 -9.65
C HIS A 124 -3.14 -7.93 -8.14
N HIS A 125 -2.35 -6.94 -7.69
CA HIS A 125 -2.28 -6.58 -6.27
C HIS A 125 -3.66 -6.22 -5.73
N ILE A 126 -4.38 -5.33 -6.44
CA ILE A 126 -5.72 -4.90 -6.09
C ILE A 126 -6.67 -6.11 -5.96
N PHE A 127 -6.56 -7.11 -6.83
CA PHE A 127 -7.42 -8.31 -6.78
C PHE A 127 -7.05 -9.34 -5.72
N GLN A 128 -5.80 -9.34 -5.23
CA GLN A 128 -5.29 -10.35 -4.30
C GLN A 128 -5.49 -10.02 -2.82
N THR A 129 -5.77 -8.76 -2.48
CA THR A 129 -5.88 -8.33 -1.08
C THR A 129 -7.06 -7.39 -0.91
N PHE A 130 -7.73 -7.53 0.23
CA PHE A 130 -8.73 -6.56 0.64
C PHE A 130 -8.08 -5.19 0.87
N HIS A 131 -8.55 -4.19 0.13
CA HIS A 131 -8.27 -2.79 0.40
C HIS A 131 -9.49 -2.20 1.10
N ARG A 132 -9.27 -1.62 2.28
CA ARG A 132 -10.31 -0.77 2.90
C ARG A 132 -10.61 0.43 2.01
N HIS A 133 -9.55 0.97 1.38
CA HIS A 133 -9.64 2.14 0.54
C HIS A 133 -8.71 2.02 -0.69
N PRO A 134 -9.21 1.57 -1.85
CA PRO A 134 -8.37 1.32 -3.03
C PRO A 134 -8.03 2.58 -3.84
N LEU A 135 -8.43 3.78 -3.39
CA LEU A 135 -8.21 5.02 -4.16
C LEU A 135 -6.74 5.29 -4.44
N TYR A 136 -5.84 5.00 -3.49
CA TYR A 136 -4.40 5.14 -3.70
C TYR A 136 -3.97 4.34 -4.94
N ASP A 137 -4.39 3.08 -5.03
CA ASP A 137 -4.05 2.18 -6.14
C ASP A 137 -4.74 2.59 -7.45
N PHE A 138 -5.96 3.12 -7.38
CA PHE A 138 -6.66 3.68 -8.55
C PHE A 138 -5.94 4.91 -9.10
N GLN A 139 -5.51 5.81 -8.23
CA GLN A 139 -4.73 6.99 -8.59
C GLN A 139 -3.37 6.58 -9.14
N LEU A 140 -2.74 5.56 -8.56
CA LEU A 140 -1.48 4.99 -9.04
C LEU A 140 -1.62 4.46 -10.47
N LEU A 141 -2.71 3.77 -10.80
CA LEU A 141 -2.98 3.31 -12.16
C LEU A 141 -3.08 4.43 -13.19
N ARG A 142 -3.38 5.67 -12.78
CA ARG A 142 -3.37 6.83 -13.68
C ARG A 142 -1.98 7.23 -14.16
N MET A 143 -0.90 6.60 -13.67
CA MET A 143 0.43 6.68 -14.30
C MET A 143 0.50 5.92 -15.64
N PHE A 144 -0.51 5.12 -15.96
CA PHE A 144 -0.74 4.53 -17.27
C PHE A 144 -1.91 5.24 -17.97
N GLU A 145 -1.93 5.19 -19.30
CA GLU A 145 -2.94 5.91 -20.08
C GLU A 145 -4.35 5.34 -19.92
N ASP A 146 -4.43 4.03 -19.86
CA ASP A 146 -5.64 3.19 -19.81
C ASP A 146 -5.75 2.40 -18.49
N GLY A 147 -5.00 2.80 -17.46
CA GLY A 147 -4.86 2.04 -16.22
C GLY A 147 -6.19 1.76 -15.50
N PRO A 148 -6.98 2.81 -15.19
CA PRO A 148 -8.29 2.65 -14.56
C PRO A 148 -9.29 1.85 -15.41
N GLU A 149 -9.31 2.08 -16.72
CA GLU A 149 -10.20 1.38 -17.66
C GLU A 149 -9.86 -0.11 -17.73
N GLU A 150 -8.57 -0.44 -17.74
CA GLU A 150 -8.08 -1.82 -17.73
C GLU A 150 -8.41 -2.52 -16.41
N LEU A 151 -8.30 -1.82 -15.28
CA LEU A 151 -8.77 -2.35 -13.99
C LEU A 151 -10.28 -2.64 -14.03
N ALA A 152 -11.10 -1.71 -14.54
CA ALA A 152 -12.55 -1.91 -14.65
C ALA A 152 -12.90 -3.09 -15.57
N ARG A 153 -12.17 -3.26 -16.68
CA ARG A 153 -12.33 -4.38 -17.61
C ARG A 153 -11.99 -5.71 -16.94
N GLN A 154 -10.87 -5.81 -16.24
CA GLN A 154 -10.48 -7.04 -15.55
C GLN A 154 -11.38 -7.35 -14.34
N ALA A 155 -11.82 -6.32 -13.60
CA ALA A 155 -12.79 -6.47 -12.51
C ALA A 155 -14.14 -6.98 -13.01
N THR A 156 -14.59 -6.51 -14.19
CA THR A 156 -15.79 -7.04 -14.86
C THR A 156 -15.61 -8.52 -15.18
N ALA A 157 -14.47 -8.90 -15.78
CA ALA A 157 -14.18 -10.31 -16.07
C ALA A 157 -14.14 -11.19 -14.81
N LEU A 158 -13.70 -10.66 -13.67
CA LEU A 158 -13.73 -11.36 -12.39
C LEU A 158 -15.14 -11.59 -11.85
N VAL A 159 -15.99 -10.57 -11.92
CA VAL A 159 -17.39 -10.66 -11.51
C VAL A 159 -18.16 -11.62 -12.43
N ASP A 160 -17.84 -11.61 -13.71
CA ASP A 160 -18.45 -12.50 -14.71
C ASP A 160 -17.87 -13.93 -14.68
N GLY A 161 -16.84 -14.20 -13.88
CA GLY A 161 -16.21 -15.51 -13.77
C GLY A 161 -15.36 -15.91 -15.00
N THR A 162 -15.00 -14.96 -15.86
CA THR A 162 -14.27 -15.18 -17.11
C THR A 162 -12.79 -14.81 -17.03
N HIS A 163 -12.33 -14.28 -15.89
CA HIS A 163 -10.95 -13.87 -15.72
C HIS A 163 -9.98 -15.08 -15.80
N PRO A 164 -8.88 -15.03 -16.56
CA PRO A 164 -7.93 -16.15 -16.66
C PRO A 164 -7.35 -16.61 -15.32
N LEU A 165 -7.23 -15.68 -14.38
CA LEU A 165 -6.72 -15.91 -13.03
C LEU A 165 -7.81 -16.01 -11.94
N GLN A 166 -9.08 -16.21 -12.33
CA GLN A 166 -10.23 -16.32 -11.41
C GLN A 166 -9.90 -17.23 -10.21
N HIS A 167 -9.45 -18.45 -10.50
CA HIS A 167 -9.13 -19.46 -9.50
C HIS A 167 -8.05 -19.02 -8.49
N LEU A 168 -7.10 -18.16 -8.90
CA LEU A 168 -6.09 -17.64 -7.97
C LEU A 168 -6.71 -16.62 -7.03
N PHE A 169 -7.45 -15.65 -7.57
CA PHE A 169 -8.01 -14.57 -6.78
C PHE A 169 -9.08 -15.07 -5.80
N ASP A 170 -9.93 -16.02 -6.20
CA ASP A 170 -10.91 -16.66 -5.31
C ASP A 170 -10.25 -17.35 -4.10
N ASN A 171 -9.01 -17.81 -4.25
CA ASN A 171 -8.26 -18.52 -3.21
C ASN A 171 -7.32 -17.62 -2.41
N LEU A 172 -7.23 -16.34 -2.76
CA LEU A 172 -6.42 -15.35 -2.04
C LEU A 172 -7.31 -14.34 -1.33
N ILE A 173 -8.41 -13.88 -1.94
CA ILE A 173 -9.19 -12.79 -1.37
C ILE A 173 -9.87 -13.16 -0.05
N GLU A 174 -9.83 -12.23 0.91
CA GLU A 174 -10.34 -12.45 2.27
C GLU A 174 -11.86 -12.28 2.36
N ASP A 175 -12.42 -11.44 1.50
CA ASP A 175 -13.84 -11.09 1.47
C ASP A 175 -14.48 -11.52 0.13
N PRO A 176 -15.46 -12.45 0.15
CA PRO A 176 -16.15 -12.92 -1.05
C PRO A 176 -16.90 -11.84 -1.84
N ASP A 177 -17.29 -10.75 -1.18
CA ASP A 177 -18.05 -9.66 -1.80
C ASP A 177 -17.11 -8.53 -2.26
N TYR A 178 -15.79 -8.74 -2.19
CA TYR A 178 -14.80 -7.72 -2.53
C TYR A 178 -14.80 -7.33 -4.01
N HIS A 179 -14.67 -8.28 -4.95
CA HIS A 179 -14.56 -7.94 -6.38
C HIS A 179 -15.82 -7.24 -6.94
N PRO A 180 -17.06 -7.62 -6.57
CA PRO A 180 -18.24 -6.85 -6.96
C PRO A 180 -18.26 -5.41 -6.44
N ARG A 181 -17.85 -5.19 -5.17
CA ARG A 181 -17.73 -3.83 -4.62
C ARG A 181 -16.62 -3.04 -5.31
N LEU A 182 -15.47 -3.67 -5.53
CA LEU A 182 -14.34 -3.08 -6.25
C LEU A 182 -14.74 -2.63 -7.65
N LEU A 183 -15.53 -3.44 -8.38
CA LEU A 183 -16.04 -3.08 -9.70
C LEU A 183 -16.91 -1.83 -9.67
N THR A 184 -17.72 -1.67 -8.63
CA THR A 184 -18.54 -0.46 -8.44
C THR A 184 -17.64 0.75 -8.21
N GLN A 185 -16.69 0.63 -7.27
CA GLN A 185 -15.76 1.71 -6.91
C GLN A 185 -14.86 2.15 -8.07
N VAL A 186 -14.35 1.21 -8.88
CA VAL A 186 -13.51 1.57 -10.04
C VAL A 186 -14.33 2.27 -11.12
N ARG A 187 -15.61 1.88 -11.34
CA ARG A 187 -16.48 2.59 -12.29
C ARG A 187 -16.75 4.02 -11.84
N GLU A 188 -17.06 4.21 -10.56
CA GLU A 188 -17.20 5.54 -9.96
C GLU A 188 -15.92 6.37 -10.11
N PHE A 189 -14.75 5.77 -9.91
CA PHE A 189 -13.47 6.46 -10.09
C PHE A 189 -13.16 6.80 -11.55
N VAL A 190 -13.50 5.92 -12.50
CA VAL A 190 -13.33 6.19 -13.94
C VAL A 190 -14.20 7.38 -14.36
N GLU A 191 -15.42 7.46 -13.84
CA GLU A 191 -16.33 8.59 -14.10
C GLU A 191 -15.90 9.87 -13.39
N ASN A 192 -15.38 9.77 -12.16
CA ASN A 192 -14.92 10.88 -11.35
C ASN A 192 -13.56 10.55 -10.67
N PRO A 193 -12.43 10.89 -11.29
CA PRO A 193 -11.12 10.61 -10.73
C PRO A 193 -10.76 11.44 -9.48
N ASP A 194 -11.53 12.48 -9.18
CA ASP A 194 -11.30 13.42 -8.08
C ASP A 194 -12.15 13.09 -6.85
N ILE A 195 -12.71 11.86 -6.77
CA ILE A 195 -13.42 11.41 -5.57
C ILE A 195 -12.52 11.53 -4.32
N PRO A 196 -13.04 12.10 -3.23
CA PRO A 196 -12.28 12.20 -2.00
C PRO A 196 -12.07 10.80 -1.38
N PRO A 197 -11.01 10.61 -0.59
CA PRO A 197 -10.87 9.37 0.15
C PRO A 197 -12.01 9.19 1.16
N LEU A 198 -12.47 7.95 1.33
CA LEU A 198 -13.47 7.62 2.34
C LEU A 198 -12.92 7.95 3.74
N PRO A 199 -13.75 8.50 4.63
CA PRO A 199 -13.34 8.75 6.01
C PRO A 199 -12.85 7.46 6.68
N ILE A 200 -11.76 7.58 7.44
CA ILE A 200 -11.30 6.49 8.30
C ILE A 200 -12.25 6.42 9.51
N VAL A 201 -13.09 5.39 9.56
CA VAL A 201 -14.04 5.16 10.67
C VAL A 201 -13.52 4.01 11.53
N TYR A 202 -12.81 4.31 12.62
CA TYR A 202 -12.42 3.34 13.64
C TYR A 202 -12.55 3.91 15.06
N ASP A 203 -13.05 3.08 15.95
CA ASP A 203 -13.37 3.39 17.36
C ASP A 203 -12.30 2.83 18.31
N HIS A 204 -11.02 2.91 17.91
CA HIS A 204 -9.90 2.41 18.70
C HIS A 204 -8.89 3.52 18.93
N ASP A 205 -8.99 4.13 20.11
CA ASP A 205 -7.90 4.82 20.78
C ASP A 205 -6.66 3.89 20.78
N ASP A 206 -5.49 4.39 20.35
CA ASP A 206 -4.19 4.13 21.02
C ASP A 206 -2.94 4.52 20.19
N ASP A 207 -3.03 4.87 18.89
CA ASP A 207 -1.85 5.38 18.16
C ASP A 207 -2.17 6.51 17.15
N PRO A 208 -2.05 7.79 17.56
CA PRO A 208 -2.27 8.92 16.65
C PRO A 208 -1.29 8.96 15.47
N TYR A 209 -0.11 8.33 15.58
CA TYR A 209 0.86 8.29 14.49
C TYR A 209 0.45 7.30 13.40
N LEU A 210 -0.15 6.18 13.76
CA LEU A 210 -0.72 5.24 12.79
C LEU A 210 -1.85 5.93 12.00
N TRP A 211 -2.75 6.63 12.68
CA TRP A 211 -3.87 7.32 12.03
C TRP A 211 -3.42 8.46 11.12
N MET A 212 -2.48 9.27 11.59
CA MET A 212 -1.83 10.29 10.78
C MET A 212 -1.18 9.68 9.53
N ALA A 213 -0.46 8.56 9.67
CA ALA A 213 0.15 7.88 8.54
C ALA A 213 -0.90 7.33 7.56
N MET A 214 -1.98 6.74 8.07
CA MET A 214 -3.06 6.20 7.24
C MET A 214 -3.73 7.28 6.41
N GLU A 215 -4.02 8.45 7.01
CA GLU A 215 -4.60 9.57 6.27
C GLU A 215 -3.59 10.20 5.29
N GLN A 216 -2.32 10.35 5.71
CA GLN A 216 -1.25 10.87 4.84
C GLN A 216 -1.07 10.02 3.58
N PHE A 217 -1.15 8.70 3.71
CA PHE A 217 -0.95 7.76 2.62
C PHE A 217 -2.26 7.25 2.00
N ALA A 218 -3.42 7.80 2.35
CA ALA A 218 -4.73 7.41 1.79
C ALA A 218 -4.87 7.73 0.30
N THR A 219 -4.06 8.66 -0.22
CA THR A 219 -4.04 9.10 -1.61
C THR A 219 -2.62 9.13 -2.15
N LEU A 220 -2.47 8.96 -3.46
CA LEU A 220 -1.18 9.08 -4.14
C LEU A 220 -0.60 10.49 -4.01
N GLY A 221 -1.45 11.52 -4.07
CA GLY A 221 -1.02 12.90 -3.85
C GLY A 221 -0.44 13.12 -2.45
N GLY A 222 -1.09 12.56 -1.42
CA GLY A 222 -0.57 12.58 -0.05
C GLY A 222 0.79 11.88 0.07
N TYR A 223 0.95 10.72 -0.56
CA TYR A 223 2.25 10.04 -0.63
C TYR A 223 3.33 10.88 -1.34
N LEU A 224 3.03 11.46 -2.51
CA LEU A 224 3.99 12.23 -3.29
C LEU A 224 4.41 13.52 -2.58
N ARG A 225 3.47 14.22 -1.94
CA ARG A 225 3.77 15.40 -1.10
C ARG A 225 4.66 15.03 0.09
N TYR A 226 4.35 13.92 0.77
CA TYR A 226 5.18 13.40 1.84
C TYR A 226 6.61 13.12 1.34
N ALA A 227 6.73 12.37 0.23
CA ALA A 227 8.02 12.05 -0.38
C ALA A 227 8.83 13.31 -0.74
N GLY A 228 8.20 14.31 -1.36
CA GLY A 228 8.85 15.55 -1.76
C GLY A 228 9.45 16.36 -0.59
N ARG A 229 8.95 16.17 0.64
CA ARG A 229 9.45 16.85 1.84
C ARG A 229 10.57 16.10 2.56
N ILE A 230 10.77 14.82 2.25
CA ILE A 230 11.82 14.00 2.90
C ILE A 230 13.18 14.48 2.42
N GLU A 231 14.11 14.72 3.33
CA GLU A 231 15.53 14.81 2.99
C GLU A 231 16.07 13.37 2.83
N ALA A 232 16.30 12.94 1.59
CA ALA A 232 16.73 11.57 1.29
C ALA A 232 18.03 11.53 0.49
N THR A 233 18.98 10.76 0.99
CA THR A 233 20.22 10.39 0.31
C THR A 233 20.23 8.89 -0.03
N PRO A 234 21.08 8.44 -0.96
CA PRO A 234 21.27 7.00 -1.20
C PRO A 234 21.65 6.21 0.07
N GLY A 235 22.40 6.85 0.98
CA GLY A 235 22.81 6.25 2.26
C GLY A 235 21.65 5.99 3.20
N ASP A 236 20.60 6.83 3.18
CA ASP A 236 19.39 6.64 3.97
C ASP A 236 18.61 5.42 3.51
N VAL A 237 18.45 5.28 2.20
CA VAL A 237 17.80 4.11 1.59
C VAL A 237 18.56 2.82 1.90
N LEU A 238 19.90 2.83 1.78
CA LEU A 238 20.72 1.67 2.13
C LEU A 238 20.58 1.30 3.62
N ARG A 239 20.62 2.30 4.52
CA ARG A 239 20.41 2.07 5.96
C ARG A 239 19.02 1.48 6.24
N ALA A 240 17.99 1.99 5.58
CA ALA A 240 16.63 1.47 5.72
C ALA A 240 16.55 -0.01 5.31
N LEU A 241 17.12 -0.37 4.15
CA LEU A 241 17.16 -1.76 3.65
C LEU A 241 17.94 -2.69 4.57
N LEU A 242 19.13 -2.28 5.02
CA LEU A 242 19.95 -3.06 5.96
C LEU A 242 19.24 -3.22 7.31
N GLY A 243 18.52 -2.20 7.76
CA GLY A 243 17.70 -2.26 8.97
C GLY A 243 16.60 -3.32 8.87
N GLU A 244 15.94 -3.45 7.73
CA GLU A 244 14.95 -4.50 7.52
C GLU A 244 15.55 -5.90 7.45
N ILE A 245 16.71 -6.06 6.79
CA ILE A 245 17.46 -7.33 6.79
C ILE A 245 17.83 -7.72 8.22
N TRP A 246 18.36 -6.77 9.01
CA TRP A 246 18.69 -6.99 10.41
C TRP A 246 17.46 -7.42 11.23
N LYS A 247 16.33 -6.72 11.09
CA LYS A 247 15.07 -7.10 11.76
C LYS A 247 14.59 -8.49 11.34
N ALA A 248 14.70 -8.83 10.06
CA ALA A 248 14.28 -10.14 9.56
C ALA A 248 15.18 -11.28 10.08
N THR A 249 16.50 -11.06 10.18
CA THR A 249 17.46 -12.08 10.61
C THR A 249 17.59 -12.18 12.13
N LEU A 250 17.61 -11.05 12.84
CA LEU A 250 17.95 -10.95 14.27
C LEU A 250 16.86 -10.30 15.13
N GLY A 251 15.79 -9.75 14.53
CA GLY A 251 14.73 -9.03 15.26
C GLY A 251 13.90 -9.88 16.21
N ARG A 252 13.96 -11.22 16.12
CA ARG A 252 13.40 -12.12 17.14
C ARG A 252 14.18 -12.11 18.46
N LEU A 253 15.46 -11.77 18.40
CA LEU A 253 16.35 -11.70 19.56
C LEU A 253 16.43 -10.26 20.12
N PHE A 254 16.25 -9.26 19.25
CA PHE A 254 16.32 -7.84 19.62
C PHE A 254 15.14 -7.07 19.02
N PRO A 255 14.07 -6.80 19.80
CA PRO A 255 12.98 -5.97 19.32
C PRO A 255 13.53 -4.56 19.05
N GLY A 256 13.62 -4.18 17.77
CA GLY A 256 14.01 -2.85 17.36
C GLY A 256 12.95 -1.80 17.70
N PRO A 257 13.27 -0.50 17.60
CA PRO A 257 12.30 0.57 17.80
C PRO A 257 11.12 0.42 16.82
N ARG A 258 9.90 0.69 17.31
CA ARG A 258 8.72 0.78 16.46
C ARG A 258 8.91 1.95 15.51
N PHE A 259 8.59 1.74 14.24
CA PHE A 259 8.59 2.82 13.26
C PHE A 259 7.51 3.84 13.64
N ARG A 260 7.86 5.12 13.55
CA ARG A 260 6.96 6.24 13.77
C ARG A 260 7.12 7.17 12.57
N ILE A 261 5.99 7.50 11.93
CA ILE A 261 6.00 8.47 10.84
C ILE A 261 6.49 9.83 11.36
N ASP A 262 7.25 10.55 10.54
CA ASP A 262 7.77 11.86 10.91
C ASP A 262 6.75 12.95 10.53
N GLU A 263 6.17 13.58 11.55
CA GLU A 263 5.20 14.67 11.42
C GLU A 263 5.73 15.89 10.65
N ARG A 264 7.06 16.03 10.50
CA ARG A 264 7.66 17.14 9.73
C ARG A 264 7.39 17.03 8.24
N TYR A 265 7.20 15.83 7.73
CA TYR A 265 6.97 15.56 6.30
C TYR A 265 5.47 15.37 5.98
N CYS A 266 4.62 15.25 7.00
CA CYS A 266 3.18 15.13 6.83
C CYS A 266 2.52 16.47 6.46
N ASP A 267 1.34 16.41 5.83
CA ASP A 267 0.49 17.56 5.58
C ASP A 267 0.04 18.17 6.91
N ARG A 268 0.12 19.49 7.04
CA ARG A 268 -0.10 20.19 8.32
C ARG A 268 -1.49 19.98 8.87
N GLU A 269 -2.50 19.98 8.00
CA GLU A 269 -3.89 19.72 8.36
C GLU A 269 -4.07 18.33 9.00
N ILE A 270 -3.33 17.33 8.51
CA ILE A 270 -3.36 15.96 9.06
C ILE A 270 -2.64 15.92 10.41
N VAL A 271 -1.49 16.58 10.53
CA VAL A 271 -0.75 16.68 11.81
C VAL A 271 -1.61 17.35 12.87
N ASP A 272 -2.21 18.49 12.57
CA ASP A 272 -3.01 19.27 13.52
C ASP A 272 -4.27 18.51 13.96
N LYS A 273 -4.82 17.65 13.08
CA LYS A 273 -5.97 16.78 13.37
C LYS A 273 -5.63 15.67 14.39
N TYR A 274 -4.47 15.02 14.27
CA TYR A 274 -4.13 13.84 15.08
C TYR A 274 -3.16 14.11 16.23
N LEU A 275 -2.36 15.17 16.13
CA LEU A 275 -1.36 15.58 17.11
C LEU A 275 -1.58 17.05 17.48
N PRO A 276 -2.77 17.41 18.04
CA PRO A 276 -3.06 18.78 18.39
C PRO A 276 -1.97 19.26 19.35
N ARG A 277 -1.32 20.39 19.01
CA ARG A 277 -0.34 21.02 19.88
C ARG A 277 -1.00 21.21 21.24
N GLN A 278 -0.46 20.58 22.27
CA GLN A 278 -0.83 20.94 23.64
C GLN A 278 -0.56 22.44 23.75
N SER A 279 -1.62 23.23 23.89
CA SER A 279 -1.49 24.65 24.20
C SER A 279 -0.60 24.72 25.43
N LYS A 280 0.58 25.35 25.29
CA LYS A 280 1.34 25.76 26.46
C LYS A 280 0.45 26.74 27.20
N ASP A 281 -0.31 26.24 28.17
CA ASP A 281 -1.05 27.07 29.09
C ASP A 281 -0.05 28.02 29.74
N THR A 282 -0.22 29.27 29.34
CA THR A 282 0.50 30.43 29.78
C THR A 282 -0.04 30.75 31.18
N THR A 283 0.39 29.99 32.19
CA THR A 283 0.28 30.48 33.57
C THR A 283 1.43 31.41 33.84
N SER A 284 1.26 32.64 33.36
CA SER A 284 1.80 33.85 33.95
C SER A 284 1.42 33.84 35.44
N SER A 285 2.30 33.30 36.28
CA SER A 285 2.28 33.60 37.71
C SER A 285 2.93 34.96 37.88
N THR A 286 2.10 35.98 38.01
CA THR A 286 2.50 37.31 38.45
C THR A 286 2.98 37.18 39.91
N PRO A 287 4.22 37.56 40.27
CA PRO A 287 4.59 37.61 41.68
C PRO A 287 3.83 38.75 42.37
N SER A 288 3.12 38.42 43.45
CA SER A 288 2.53 39.44 44.33
C SER A 288 3.64 40.24 45.02
N PRO A 289 3.57 41.58 45.06
CA PRO A 289 4.52 42.38 45.80
C PRO A 289 4.22 42.28 47.30
N THR A 290 5.25 41.92 48.07
CA THR A 290 5.34 42.17 49.52
C THR A 290 6.18 43.42 49.76
#